data_AF-A0A8J2VWC1-F1
#
_entry.id   AF-A0A8J2VWC1-F1
#
_cell.length_a   1.000
_cell.length_b   1.000
_cell.length_c   1.000
_cell.angle_alpha   90.00
_cell.angle_beta   90.00
_cell.angle_gamma   90.00
#
_symmetry.space_group_name_H-M   'P 1'
#
loop_
_entity.id
_entity.type
_entity.pdbx_description
1 polymer ?
#
loop_
_entity_poly.entity_id
_entity_poly.type
_entity_poly.pdbx_seq_one_letter_code
_entity_poly.pdbx_strand_id
1 'polypeptide(L)'
;MSKLKISPENLPQRCQNLLQQVSESQISLEIQSLDPTSIALIRNKELTEKIKDEYEILKLQQKNAELQVSIDRNKKFIDNLKLELENSRKSLADQNPNPANIQDHIKQLKQKLASYEDSYEKANAKYHTLSLPDAILPKALSSQVTTLTVLKQEESVLKQQADDLALVEEAREVFSRLRK
;
A
#
# COMPACT_ATOMS: atom_id res chain seq x y z
N MET A 1 -64.53 3.51 9.25
CA MET A 1 -65.07 3.87 10.59
C MET A 1 -66.57 3.57 10.76
N SER A 2 -67.19 2.71 9.95
CA SER A 2 -68.66 2.49 9.96
C SER A 2 -69.12 1.22 10.71
N LYS A 3 -68.29 0.63 11.59
CA LYS A 3 -68.63 -0.61 12.31
C LYS A 3 -68.66 -0.50 13.85
N LEU A 4 -68.35 0.65 14.43
CA LEU A 4 -68.38 0.84 15.89
C LEU A 4 -69.62 1.65 16.29
N LYS A 5 -70.51 1.05 17.08
CA LYS A 5 -71.74 1.69 17.62
C LYS A 5 -71.49 2.56 18.86
N ILE A 6 -70.24 2.97 19.09
CA ILE A 6 -69.81 3.71 20.28
C ILE A 6 -69.13 4.99 19.79
N SER A 7 -69.62 6.14 20.25
CA SER A 7 -68.96 7.42 19.95
C SER A 7 -67.58 7.47 20.62
N PRO A 8 -66.53 7.91 19.91
CA PRO A 8 -65.17 7.96 20.44
C PRO A 8 -65.03 8.86 21.67
N GLU A 9 -65.93 9.84 21.86
CA GLU A 9 -65.95 10.71 23.04
C GLU A 9 -66.43 10.00 24.33
N ASN A 10 -67.10 8.84 24.22
CA ASN A 10 -67.60 8.08 25.39
C ASN A 10 -66.60 7.04 25.92
N LEU A 11 -65.40 6.96 25.34
CA LEU A 11 -64.37 6.02 25.77
C LEU A 11 -63.58 6.59 26.97
N PRO A 12 -63.02 5.73 27.84
CA PRO A 12 -62.09 6.17 28.89
C PRO A 12 -60.91 6.97 28.33
N GLN A 13 -60.45 7.99 29.06
CA GLN A 13 -59.36 8.90 28.64
C GLN A 13 -58.13 8.18 28.08
N ARG A 14 -57.74 7.06 28.72
CA ARG A 14 -56.60 6.24 28.28
C ARG A 14 -56.81 5.64 26.89
N CYS A 15 -58.03 5.22 26.56
CA CYS A 15 -58.40 4.69 25.26
C CYS A 15 -58.45 5.80 24.20
N GLN A 16 -58.94 6.99 24.55
CA GLN A 16 -58.90 8.16 23.66
C GLN A 16 -57.47 8.55 23.30
N ASN A 17 -56.58 8.62 24.29
CA ASN A 17 -55.16 8.92 24.08
C ASN A 17 -54.48 7.86 23.19
N LEU A 18 -54.80 6.57 23.38
CA LEU A 18 -54.29 5.50 22.53
C LEU A 18 -54.78 5.61 21.09
N LEU A 19 -56.07 5.88 20.87
CA LEU A 19 -56.62 6.08 19.53
C LEU A 19 -56.02 7.28 18.83
N GLN A 20 -55.78 8.36 19.58
CA GLN A 20 -55.11 9.55 19.06
C GLN A 20 -53.65 9.25 18.68
N GLN A 21 -52.88 8.59 19.55
CA GLN A 21 -51.51 8.17 19.23
C GLN A 21 -51.44 7.23 18.02
N VAL A 22 -52.38 6.28 17.92
CA VAL A 22 -52.46 5.36 16.78
C VAL A 22 -52.83 6.11 15.51
N SER A 23 -53.77 7.06 15.57
CA SER A 23 -54.15 7.92 14.44
C SER A 23 -52.96 8.77 13.97
N GLU A 24 -52.27 9.43 14.88
CA GLU A 24 -51.08 10.24 14.59
C GLU A 24 -49.97 9.39 13.96
N SER A 25 -49.73 8.20 14.51
CA SER A 25 -48.76 7.25 13.95
C SER A 25 -49.19 6.73 12.58
N GLN A 26 -50.49 6.47 12.38
CA GLN A 26 -51.04 6.00 11.11
C GLN A 26 -50.88 7.04 10.00
N ILE A 27 -51.08 8.32 10.33
CA ILE A 27 -50.88 9.46 9.41
C ILE A 27 -49.39 9.64 9.11
N SER A 28 -48.54 9.63 10.15
CA SER A 28 -47.08 9.78 10.02
C SER A 28 -46.44 8.69 9.14
N LEU A 29 -46.93 7.46 9.25
CA LEU A 29 -46.46 6.31 8.48
C LEU A 29 -47.24 6.08 7.16
N GLU A 30 -48.13 7.00 6.79
CA GLU A 30 -48.96 6.96 5.57
C GLU A 30 -49.72 5.62 5.36
N ILE A 31 -50.24 5.03 6.45
CA ILE A 31 -50.88 3.71 6.43
C ILE A 31 -52.35 3.83 6.02
N GLN A 32 -52.69 3.31 4.84
CA GLN A 32 -54.07 3.31 4.33
C GLN A 32 -55.03 2.42 5.15
N SER A 33 -54.54 1.28 5.66
CA SER A 33 -55.31 0.36 6.51
C SER A 33 -54.47 -0.27 7.62
N LEU A 34 -55.02 -0.30 8.84
CA LEU A 34 -54.41 -0.97 9.99
C LEU A 34 -54.64 -2.50 9.95
N ASP A 35 -54.29 -3.13 8.83
CA ASP A 35 -54.29 -4.60 8.72
C ASP A 35 -52.91 -5.17 9.09
N PRO A 36 -52.86 -6.41 9.60
CA PRO A 36 -51.60 -7.03 10.03
C PRO A 36 -50.53 -7.10 8.94
N THR A 37 -50.93 -7.24 7.67
CA THR A 37 -50.02 -7.38 6.53
C THR A 37 -49.36 -6.05 6.21
N SER A 38 -50.13 -4.95 6.15
CA SER A 38 -49.60 -3.60 5.91
C SER A 38 -48.64 -3.17 7.02
N ILE A 39 -48.97 -3.46 8.28
CA ILE A 39 -48.10 -3.17 9.43
C ILE A 39 -46.80 -3.99 9.35
N ALA A 40 -46.88 -5.28 9.01
CA ALA A 40 -45.71 -6.13 8.84
C ALA A 40 -44.81 -5.66 7.69
N LEU A 41 -45.39 -5.19 6.58
CA LEU A 41 -44.66 -4.68 5.42
C LEU A 41 -43.84 -3.43 5.78
N ILE A 42 -44.42 -2.48 6.51
CA ILE A 42 -43.74 -1.25 6.92
C ILE A 42 -42.60 -1.56 7.88
N ARG A 43 -42.83 -2.41 8.89
CA ARG A 43 -41.77 -2.87 9.79
C ARG A 43 -40.64 -3.56 9.03
N ASN A 44 -40.95 -4.35 8.00
CA ASN A 44 -39.93 -4.98 7.16
C ASN A 44 -39.13 -3.95 6.35
N LYS A 45 -39.78 -2.91 5.81
CA LYS A 45 -39.09 -1.82 5.11
C LYS A 45 -38.12 -1.10 6.04
N GLU A 46 -38.57 -0.70 7.23
CA GLU A 46 -37.73 -0.06 8.25
C GLU A 46 -36.55 -0.95 8.66
N LEU A 47 -36.80 -2.26 8.84
CA LEU A 47 -35.74 -3.23 9.16
C LEU A 47 -34.73 -3.35 8.02
N THR A 48 -35.21 -3.40 6.77
CA THR A 48 -34.35 -3.50 5.57
C THR A 48 -33.46 -2.27 5.42
N GLU A 49 -34.01 -1.08 5.66
CA GLU A 49 -33.25 0.18 5.63
C GLU A 49 -32.18 0.21 6.72
N LYS A 50 -32.53 -0.16 7.96
CA LYS A 50 -31.55 -0.30 9.05
C LYS A 50 -30.42 -1.27 8.72
N ILE A 51 -30.75 -2.44 8.16
CA ILE A 51 -29.75 -3.44 7.77
C ILE A 51 -28.82 -2.89 6.68
N LYS A 52 -29.36 -2.10 5.74
CA LYS A 52 -28.56 -1.45 4.69
C LYS A 52 -27.58 -0.44 5.28
N ASP A 53 -28.03 0.38 6.22
CA ASP A 53 -27.19 1.35 6.92
C ASP A 53 -26.10 0.66 7.75
N GLU A 54 -26.47 -0.39 8.50
CA GLU A 54 -25.52 -1.21 9.27
C GLU A 54 -24.46 -1.84 8.37
N TYR A 55 -24.86 -2.34 7.19
CA TYR A 55 -23.93 -2.88 6.21
C TYR A 55 -22.96 -1.84 5.66
N GLU A 56 -23.44 -0.63 5.38
CA GLU A 56 -22.59 0.47 4.92
C GLU A 56 -21.59 0.92 6.00
N ILE A 57 -22.05 1.03 7.24
CA ILE A 57 -21.19 1.28 8.40
C ILE A 57 -20.12 0.21 8.52
N LEU A 58 -20.50 -1.07 8.42
CA LEU A 58 -19.56 -2.18 8.53
C LEU A 58 -18.50 -2.14 7.42
N LYS A 59 -18.90 -1.83 6.18
CA LYS A 59 -17.98 -1.66 5.05
C LYS A 59 -16.99 -0.51 5.27
N LEU A 60 -17.46 0.62 5.83
CA LEU A 60 -16.61 1.75 6.18
C LEU A 60 -15.65 1.40 7.31
N GLN A 61 -16.10 0.67 8.34
CA GLN A 61 -15.25 0.20 9.43
C GLN A 61 -14.14 -0.73 8.94
N GLN A 62 -14.46 -1.67 8.04
CA GLN A 62 -13.46 -2.54 7.43
C GLN A 62 -12.41 -1.72 6.65
N LYS A 63 -12.85 -0.78 5.81
CA LYS A 63 -11.94 0.06 5.04
C LYS A 63 -11.04 0.92 5.93
N ASN A 64 -11.58 1.44 7.04
CA ASN A 64 -10.78 2.17 8.02
C ASN A 64 -9.73 1.28 8.68
N ALA A 65 -10.05 0.03 9.02
CA ALA A 65 -9.09 -0.91 9.58
C ALA A 65 -7.95 -1.21 8.57
N GLU A 66 -8.29 -1.41 7.30
CA GLU A 66 -7.29 -1.62 6.23
C GLU A 66 -6.37 -0.40 6.04
N LEU A 67 -6.96 0.81 6.04
CA LEU A 67 -6.20 2.05 5.97
C LEU A 67 -5.27 2.23 7.18
N GLN A 68 -5.74 1.91 8.38
CA GLN A 68 -4.93 1.99 9.59
C GLN A 68 -3.72 1.06 9.52
N VAL A 69 -3.92 -0.19 9.07
CA VAL A 69 -2.82 -1.13 8.86
C VAL A 69 -1.82 -0.60 7.82
N SER A 70 -2.29 0.04 6.76
CA SER A 70 -1.40 0.66 5.77
C SER A 70 -0.62 1.84 6.33
N ILE A 71 -1.25 2.68 7.17
CA ILE A 71 -0.60 3.80 7.86
C ILE A 71 0.50 3.28 8.78
N ASP A 72 0.22 2.24 9.57
CA ASP A 72 1.18 1.67 10.50
C ASP A 72 2.39 1.06 9.78
N ARG A 73 2.17 0.41 8.63
CA ARG A 73 3.25 -0.08 7.77
C ARG A 73 4.11 1.06 7.22
N ASN A 74 3.47 2.11 6.71
CA ASN A 74 4.18 3.28 6.18
C ASN A 74 4.99 4.00 7.27
N LYS A 75 4.44 4.10 8.49
CA LYS A 75 5.15 4.67 9.63
C LYS A 75 6.42 3.89 9.96
N LYS A 76 6.32 2.56 10.06
CA LYS A 76 7.49 1.68 10.27
C LYS A 76 8.53 1.83 9.15
N PHE A 77 8.07 1.92 7.90
CA PHE A 77 8.96 2.13 6.76
C PHE A 77 9.71 3.47 6.86
N ILE A 78 9.02 4.55 7.20
CA ILE A 78 9.63 5.88 7.39
C ILE A 78 10.62 5.86 8.56
N ASP A 79 10.29 5.21 9.66
CA ASP A 79 11.19 5.12 10.82
C ASP A 79 12.47 4.34 10.48
N ASN A 80 12.36 3.26 9.70
CA ASN A 80 13.52 2.53 9.18
C ASN A 80 14.38 3.40 8.26
N LEU A 81 13.77 4.15 7.34
CA LEU A 81 14.51 5.06 6.45
C LEU A 81 15.26 6.14 7.23
N LYS A 82 14.65 6.69 8.29
CA LYS A 82 15.33 7.66 9.17
C LYS A 82 16.54 7.03 9.86
N LEU A 83 16.40 5.79 10.33
CA LEU A 83 17.50 5.05 10.95
C LEU A 83 18.64 4.78 9.96
N GLU A 84 18.31 4.32 8.75
CA GLU A 84 19.30 4.10 7.69
C GLU A 84 20.02 5.38 7.29
N LEU A 85 19.30 6.50 7.21
CA LEU A 85 19.86 7.80 6.88
C LEU A 85 20.80 8.29 7.99
N GLU A 86 20.43 8.10 9.26
CA GLU A 86 21.29 8.44 10.39
C GLU A 86 22.55 7.56 10.44
N ASN A 87 22.40 6.25 10.22
CA ASN A 87 23.53 5.32 10.13
C ASN A 87 24.46 5.68 8.97
N SER A 88 23.90 6.06 7.82
CA SER A 88 24.68 6.50 6.67
C SER A 88 25.43 7.82 6.95
N ARG A 89 24.79 8.77 7.63
CA ARG A 89 25.43 10.02 8.06
C ARG A 89 26.57 9.77 9.03
N LYS A 90 26.39 8.90 10.03
CA LYS A 90 27.46 8.48 10.95
C LYS A 90 28.59 7.80 10.19
N SER A 91 28.27 6.84 9.33
CA SER A 91 29.25 6.16 8.51
C SER A 91 30.03 7.11 7.60
N LEU A 92 29.42 8.16 7.05
CA LEU A 92 30.10 9.19 6.25
C LEU A 92 30.94 10.14 7.11
N ALA A 93 30.44 10.53 8.28
CA ALA A 93 31.19 11.39 9.21
C ALA A 93 32.43 10.69 9.78
N ASP A 94 32.34 9.38 9.97
CA ASP A 94 33.43 8.54 10.49
C ASP A 94 34.38 8.03 9.38
N GLN A 95 34.14 8.38 8.11
CA GLN A 95 35.08 8.07 7.02
C GLN A 95 36.32 8.96 7.11
N ASN A 96 37.40 8.37 7.61
CA ASN A 96 38.77 8.84 7.38
C ASN A 96 39.38 7.98 6.25
N PRO A 97 39.11 8.28 4.96
CA PRO A 97 39.52 7.43 3.86
C PRO A 97 41.05 7.25 3.88
N ASN A 98 41.47 6.00 4.03
CA ASN A 98 42.87 5.61 3.99
C ASN A 98 42.98 4.39 3.06
N PRO A 99 44.15 4.10 2.48
CA PRO A 99 44.29 3.06 1.47
C PRO A 99 43.77 1.68 1.91
N ALA A 100 43.85 1.36 3.21
CA ALA A 100 43.39 0.10 3.77
C ALA A 100 41.86 0.00 3.83
N ASN A 101 41.16 1.05 4.28
CA ASN A 101 39.69 1.02 4.37
C ASN A 101 39.02 1.04 3.00
N ILE A 102 39.63 1.69 2.00
CA ILE A 102 39.15 1.67 0.61
C ILE A 102 39.27 0.24 0.04
N GLN A 103 40.39 -0.44 0.29
CA GLN A 103 40.60 -1.81 -0.18
C GLN A 103 39.64 -2.82 0.47
N ASP A 104 39.34 -2.65 1.75
CA ASP A 104 38.35 -3.48 2.44
C ASP A 104 36.92 -3.21 1.93
N HIS A 105 36.58 -1.95 1.63
CA HIS A 105 35.29 -1.63 1.04
C HIS A 105 35.12 -2.22 -0.37
N ILE A 106 36.19 -2.20 -1.18
CA ILE A 106 36.23 -2.88 -2.48
C ILE A 106 36.02 -4.39 -2.33
N LYS A 107 36.64 -5.04 -1.33
CA LYS A 107 36.40 -6.47 -1.05
C LYS A 107 34.95 -6.75 -0.68
N GLN A 108 34.35 -5.92 0.19
CA GLN A 108 32.95 -6.06 0.60
C GLN A 108 32.00 -5.89 -0.59
N LEU A 109 32.27 -4.94 -1.49
CA LEU A 109 31.48 -4.74 -2.71
C LEU A 109 31.57 -5.95 -3.65
N LYS A 110 32.77 -6.51 -3.86
CA LYS A 110 32.94 -7.74 -4.67
C LYS A 110 32.15 -8.92 -4.10
N GLN A 111 32.12 -9.07 -2.77
CA GLN A 111 31.37 -10.14 -2.12
C GLN A 111 29.85 -9.95 -2.25
N LYS A 112 29.37 -8.70 -2.12
CA LYS A 112 27.96 -8.36 -2.38
C LYS A 112 27.57 -8.63 -3.84
N LEU A 113 28.43 -8.26 -4.78
CA LEU A 113 28.20 -8.49 -6.21
C LEU A 113 28.06 -9.99 -6.52
N ALA A 114 28.99 -10.81 -6.02
CA ALA A 114 28.90 -12.28 -6.15
C ALA A 114 27.60 -12.85 -5.54
N SER A 115 27.15 -12.29 -4.41
CA SER A 115 25.90 -12.72 -3.77
C SER A 115 24.66 -12.34 -4.60
N TYR A 116 24.69 -11.18 -5.26
CA TYR A 116 23.63 -10.75 -6.18
C TYR A 116 23.62 -11.58 -7.46
N GLU A 117 24.78 -11.93 -8.02
CA GLU A 117 24.91 -12.80 -9.19
C GLU A 117 24.33 -14.19 -8.91
N ASP A 118 24.68 -14.82 -7.78
CA ASP A 118 24.13 -16.12 -7.36
C ASP A 118 22.61 -16.05 -7.14
N SER A 119 22.13 -14.95 -6.53
CA SER A 119 20.69 -14.74 -6.35
C SER A 119 19.95 -14.55 -7.69
N TYR A 120 20.57 -13.84 -8.63
CA TYR A 120 20.05 -13.66 -9.98
C TYR A 120 20.01 -14.97 -10.76
N GLU A 121 21.08 -15.77 -10.72
CA GLU A 121 21.10 -17.10 -11.35
C GLU A 121 20.00 -17.99 -10.79
N LYS A 122 19.80 -18.03 -9.46
CA LYS A 122 18.72 -18.77 -8.82
C LYS A 122 17.33 -18.28 -9.25
N ALA A 123 17.13 -16.97 -9.36
CA ALA A 123 15.87 -16.40 -9.82
C ALA A 123 15.63 -16.72 -11.30
N ASN A 124 16.66 -16.62 -12.13
CA ASN A 124 16.60 -16.93 -13.55
C ASN A 124 16.32 -18.41 -13.80
N ALA A 125 16.96 -19.31 -13.06
CA ALA A 125 16.70 -20.75 -13.11
C ALA A 125 15.25 -21.08 -12.74
N LYS A 126 14.71 -20.47 -11.67
CA LYS A 126 13.30 -20.60 -11.27
C LYS A 126 12.34 -20.06 -12.34
N TYR A 127 12.70 -18.96 -12.99
CA TYR A 127 11.91 -18.38 -14.08
C TYR A 127 11.85 -19.30 -15.30
N HIS A 128 12.99 -19.88 -15.70
CA HIS A 128 13.07 -20.84 -16.80
C HIS A 128 12.33 -22.16 -16.49
N THR A 129 12.29 -22.59 -15.23
CA THR A 129 11.48 -23.76 -14.83
C THR A 129 9.98 -23.50 -14.85
N LEU A 130 9.55 -22.23 -14.74
CA LEU A 130 8.14 -21.85 -14.75
C LEU A 130 7.56 -21.67 -16.17
N SER A 131 8.37 -21.82 -17.23
CA SER A 131 7.97 -21.76 -18.65
C SER A 131 6.81 -20.80 -18.93
N LEU A 132 6.96 -19.54 -18.50
CA LEU A 132 6.05 -18.47 -18.90
C LEU A 132 6.51 -17.95 -20.26
N PRO A 133 5.64 -17.93 -21.29
CA PRO A 133 5.97 -17.37 -22.59
C PRO A 133 6.47 -15.93 -22.44
N ASP A 134 7.51 -15.55 -23.19
CA ASP A 134 8.12 -14.21 -23.22
C ASP A 134 7.10 -13.06 -23.39
N ALA A 135 5.89 -13.37 -23.87
CA ALA A 135 4.76 -12.46 -23.99
C ALA A 135 4.18 -11.92 -22.66
N ILE A 136 4.47 -12.55 -21.51
CA ILE A 136 3.94 -12.16 -20.19
C ILE A 136 5.04 -11.61 -19.27
N LEU A 137 6.12 -11.04 -19.84
CA LEU A 137 7.13 -10.37 -19.04
C LEU A 137 6.47 -9.22 -18.26
N PRO A 138 6.38 -9.28 -16.91
CA PRO A 138 5.72 -8.25 -16.14
C PRO A 138 6.43 -6.91 -16.40
N LYS A 139 5.68 -5.81 -16.53
CA LYS A 139 6.26 -4.47 -16.80
C LYS A 139 7.42 -4.10 -15.85
N ALA A 140 7.37 -4.58 -14.61
CA ALA A 140 8.43 -4.40 -13.62
C ALA A 140 9.74 -5.15 -13.99
N LEU A 141 9.66 -6.34 -14.56
CA LEU A 141 10.82 -7.11 -15.00
C LEU A 141 11.43 -6.49 -16.27
N SER A 142 10.59 -6.04 -17.20
CA SER A 142 11.04 -5.28 -18.38
C SER A 142 11.76 -3.99 -17.96
N SER A 143 11.22 -3.23 -17.00
CA SER A 143 11.89 -2.03 -16.50
C SER A 143 13.22 -2.36 -15.81
N GLN A 144 13.30 -3.46 -15.06
CA GLN A 144 14.53 -3.88 -14.40
C GLN A 144 15.61 -4.33 -15.41
N VAL A 145 15.23 -5.02 -16.48
CA VAL A 145 16.15 -5.41 -17.56
C VAL A 145 16.70 -4.16 -18.25
N THR A 146 15.85 -3.18 -18.55
CA THR A 146 16.30 -1.89 -19.13
C THR A 146 17.24 -1.15 -18.20
N THR A 147 16.93 -1.07 -16.90
CA THR A 147 17.81 -0.45 -15.90
C THR A 147 19.15 -1.18 -15.82
N LEU A 148 19.15 -2.51 -15.86
CA LEU A 148 20.38 -3.31 -15.81
C LEU A 148 21.26 -3.07 -17.06
N THR A 149 20.65 -2.93 -18.24
CA THR A 149 21.41 -2.59 -19.46
C THR A 149 22.03 -1.19 -19.38
N VAL A 150 21.31 -0.21 -18.82
CA VAL A 150 21.84 1.15 -18.61
C VAL A 150 23.01 1.13 -17.63
N LEU A 151 22.87 0.43 -16.50
CA LEU A 151 23.93 0.33 -15.50
C LEU A 151 25.18 -0.38 -16.01
N LYS A 152 25.03 -1.44 -16.82
CA LYS A 152 26.18 -2.11 -17.48
C LYS A 152 26.91 -1.18 -18.45
N GLN A 153 26.17 -0.33 -19.14
CA GLN A 153 26.77 0.63 -20.06
C GLN A 153 27.50 1.74 -19.30
N GLU A 154 26.94 2.22 -18.20
CA GLU A 154 27.58 3.17 -17.29
C GLU A 154 28.86 2.59 -16.66
N GLU A 155 28.83 1.33 -16.22
CA GLU A 155 30.02 0.60 -15.73
C GLU A 155 31.12 0.54 -16.79
N SER A 156 30.78 0.23 -18.04
CA SER A 156 31.75 0.20 -19.14
C SER A 156 32.38 1.56 -19.41
N VAL A 157 31.61 2.64 -19.32
CA VAL A 157 32.11 4.02 -19.50
C VAL A 157 33.05 4.40 -18.36
N LEU A 158 32.68 4.11 -17.11
CA LEU A 158 33.52 4.39 -15.95
C LEU A 158 34.83 3.58 -15.99
N LYS A 159 34.78 2.34 -16.47
CA LYS A 159 35.97 1.51 -16.67
C LYS A 159 36.90 2.11 -17.71
N GLN A 160 36.37 2.56 -18.84
CA GLN A 160 37.16 3.23 -19.88
C GLN A 160 37.81 4.51 -19.36
N GLN A 161 37.08 5.32 -18.58
CA GLN A 161 37.64 6.53 -17.95
C GLN A 161 38.76 6.22 -16.95
N ALA A 162 38.65 5.12 -16.21
CA ALA A 162 39.70 4.68 -15.29
C ALA A 162 40.97 4.25 -16.04
N ASP A 163 40.81 3.52 -17.15
CA ASP A 163 41.92 3.09 -18.00
C ASP A 163 42.62 4.30 -18.65
N ASP A 164 41.86 5.29 -19.12
CA ASP A 164 42.40 6.54 -19.68
C ASP A 164 43.21 7.34 -18.63
N LEU A 165 42.72 7.42 -17.39
CA LEU A 165 43.42 8.09 -16.30
C LEU A 165 44.72 7.37 -15.91
N ALA A 166 44.69 6.03 -15.84
CA ALA A 166 45.89 5.23 -15.59
C ALA A 166 46.96 5.48 -16.67
N LEU A 167 46.55 5.56 -17.94
CA LEU A 167 47.45 5.87 -19.05
C LEU A 167 48.05 7.28 -18.95
N VAL A 168 47.27 8.27 -18.50
CA VAL A 168 47.77 9.63 -18.26
C VAL A 168 48.77 9.67 -17.10
N GLU A 169 48.54 8.92 -16.03
CA GLU A 169 49.48 8.81 -14.91
C GLU A 169 50.79 8.14 -15.33
N GLU A 170 50.74 7.04 -16.08
CA GLU A 170 51.92 6.39 -16.64
C GLU A 170 52.71 7.32 -17.56
N ALA A 171 52.02 8.02 -18.47
CA ALA A 171 52.66 8.99 -19.36
C ALA A 171 53.34 10.11 -18.56
N ARG A 172 52.67 10.64 -17.53
CA ARG A 172 53.23 11.66 -16.64
C ARG A 172 54.47 11.15 -15.89
N GLU A 173 54.45 9.91 -15.40
CA GLU A 173 55.63 9.30 -14.78
C GLU A 173 56.78 9.18 -15.77
N VAL A 174 56.54 8.69 -16.99
CA VAL A 174 57.56 8.57 -18.04
C VAL A 174 58.15 9.93 -18.39
N PHE A 175 57.33 10.96 -18.60
CA PHE A 175 57.81 12.32 -18.84
C PHE A 175 58.61 12.89 -17.66
N SER A 176 58.23 12.56 -16.43
CA SER A 176 58.98 12.98 -15.25
C SER A 176 60.36 12.31 -15.14
N ARG A 177 60.50 11.07 -15.62
CA ARG A 177 61.77 10.33 -15.67
C ARG A 177 62.67 10.83 -16.79
N LEU A 178 62.11 11.17 -17.96
CA LEU A 178 62.85 11.72 -19.10
C LEU A 178 63.36 13.17 -18.89
N ARG A 179 62.82 13.86 -17.88
CA ARG A 179 63.20 15.24 -17.53
C ARG A 179 64.29 15.32 -16.47
N LYS A 180 64.67 14.18 -15.87
CA LYS A 180 65.85 14.04 -14.99
C LYS A 180 67.04 13.59 -15.82
#